data_AF-J9C6J7-F1
#
_entry.id   AF-J9C6J7-F1
#
_cell.length_a   1.000
_cell.length_b   1.000
_cell.length_c   1.000
_cell.angle_alpha   90.00
_cell.angle_beta   90.00
_cell.angle_gamma   90.00
#
_symmetry.space_group_name_H-M   'P 1'
#
loop_
_entity.id
_entity.type
_entity.pdbx_description
1 polymer ?
#
loop_
_entity_poly.entity_id
_entity_poly.type
_entity_poly.pdbx_seq_one_letter_code
_entity_poly.pdbx_strand_id
1 'polypeptide(L)'
;DEGGAITTGMVPGVKGKSAMVAVHEKSRHMYRCVASRSVKGHGGLNPSSDSAISRLTAFIQEVEKSHIYRSSFAPEVKETFVAHAPYMSFPYNMLFGNLGVFGPVVKPIMQRIPQAKAMLSTSISFTTIFGGTHEDPQIQAKEAETTMFLRCVREDDLLAGLEKIKAID
;
A
#
# COMPACT_ATOMS: atom_id res chain seq x y z
N ASP A 1 0.94 9.88 21.83
CA ASP A 1 1.91 10.99 21.94
C ASP A 1 3.12 10.56 21.12
N GLU A 2 3.11 10.85 19.82
CA GLU A 2 4.14 10.35 18.87
C GLU A 2 5.07 11.46 18.37
N GLY A 3 5.04 12.61 19.03
CA GLY A 3 5.86 13.73 18.67
C GLY A 3 5.50 14.36 17.32
N GLY A 4 6.48 15.04 16.75
CA GLY A 4 6.27 16.02 15.71
C GLY A 4 7.57 16.71 15.32
N ALA A 5 7.57 17.39 14.18
CA ALA A 5 8.72 18.15 13.72
C ALA A 5 8.33 19.57 13.35
N ILE A 6 9.20 20.51 13.68
CA ILE A 6 9.14 21.86 13.10
C ILE A 6 9.83 21.77 11.74
N THR A 7 9.04 21.89 10.68
CA THR A 7 9.51 21.71 9.29
C THR A 7 9.34 22.99 8.48
N THR A 8 10.17 23.16 7.45
CA THR A 8 10.03 24.23 6.46
C THR A 8 9.76 23.59 5.10
N GLY A 9 8.74 24.07 4.39
CA GLY A 9 8.44 23.61 3.02
C GLY A 9 7.77 22.24 2.90
N MET A 10 7.37 21.60 4.01
CA MET A 10 6.67 20.30 3.96
C MET A 10 5.21 20.45 3.52
N VAL A 11 4.58 21.59 3.85
CA VAL A 11 3.21 21.93 3.43
C VAL A 11 3.29 22.95 2.28
N PRO A 12 2.70 22.66 1.10
CA PRO A 12 2.78 23.53 -0.07
C PRO A 12 2.28 24.95 0.21
N GLY A 13 3.02 25.95 -0.25
CA GLY A 13 2.61 27.36 -0.17
C GLY A 13 2.81 28.03 1.19
N VAL A 14 3.21 27.30 2.23
CA VAL A 14 3.52 27.90 3.54
C VAL A 14 4.93 28.47 3.53
N LYS A 15 5.07 29.79 3.72
CA LYS A 15 6.38 30.47 3.75
C LYS A 15 7.13 30.32 5.08
N GLY A 16 6.41 30.04 6.17
CA GLY A 16 6.95 29.92 7.51
C GLY A 16 7.33 28.49 7.90
N LYS A 17 7.76 28.34 9.16
CA LYS A 17 7.92 27.02 9.79
C LYS A 17 6.55 26.47 10.18
N SER A 18 6.33 25.18 9.95
CA SER A 18 5.12 24.45 10.34
C SER A 18 5.45 23.47 11.45
N ALA A 19 4.75 23.57 12.57
CA ALA A 19 4.82 22.58 13.64
C ALA A 19 3.84 21.45 13.32
N MET A 20 4.36 20.25 13.15
CA MET A 20 3.58 19.08 12.74
C MET A 20 3.36 18.18 13.93
N VAL A 21 2.12 17.75 14.16
CA VAL A 21 1.77 16.83 15.24
C VAL A 21 1.25 15.54 14.63
N ALA A 22 1.87 14.40 14.97
CA ALA A 22 1.41 13.09 14.51
C ALA A 22 0.17 12.68 15.33
N VAL A 23 -1.01 12.86 14.74
CA VAL A 23 -2.31 12.48 15.36
C VAL A 23 -2.73 11.05 15.01
N HIS A 24 -2.08 10.43 14.02
CA HIS A 24 -2.43 9.13 13.50
C HIS A 24 -1.21 8.43 12.90
N GLU A 25 -0.97 7.19 13.30
CA GLU A 25 0.05 6.31 12.73
C GLU A 25 -0.62 5.18 11.93
N LYS A 26 -0.01 4.83 10.79
CA LYS A 26 -0.42 3.67 10.00
C LYS A 26 0.05 2.38 10.65
N SER A 27 -0.84 1.40 10.69
CA SER A 27 -0.49 0.06 11.16
C SER A 27 0.45 -0.65 10.18
N ARG A 28 1.15 -1.67 10.69
CA ARG A 28 2.15 -2.47 9.97
C ARG A 28 1.83 -3.94 10.18
N HIS A 29 1.40 -4.64 9.13
CA HIS A 29 1.03 -6.05 9.20
C HIS A 29 1.87 -6.87 8.21
N MET A 30 2.40 -7.99 8.68
CA MET A 30 3.15 -8.95 7.85
C MET A 30 2.39 -10.26 7.81
N TYR A 31 2.11 -10.73 6.60
CA TYR A 31 1.42 -12.00 6.36
C TYR A 31 2.32 -12.92 5.54
N ARG A 32 2.47 -14.15 6.01
CA ARG A 32 3.10 -15.21 5.23
C ARG A 32 2.06 -15.86 4.32
N CYS A 33 2.24 -15.69 3.01
CA CYS A 33 1.39 -16.30 2.00
C CYS A 33 2.11 -17.53 1.44
N VAL A 34 1.45 -18.69 1.46
CA VAL A 34 2.06 -19.97 1.08
C VAL A 34 1.19 -20.65 0.03
N ALA A 35 1.78 -21.02 -1.10
CA ALA A 35 1.17 -21.90 -2.08
C ALA A 35 1.80 -23.29 -1.97
N SER A 36 0.97 -24.33 -1.94
CA SER A 36 1.41 -25.73 -1.92
C SER A 36 0.75 -26.53 -3.03
N ARG A 37 1.49 -27.46 -3.62
CA ARG A 37 0.99 -28.38 -4.63
C ARG A 37 1.55 -29.77 -4.43
N SER A 38 0.67 -30.77 -4.54
CA SER A 38 1.11 -32.17 -4.64
C SER A 38 1.66 -32.39 -6.05
N VAL A 39 2.98 -32.22 -6.21
CA VAL A 39 3.65 -32.49 -7.49
C VAL A 39 4.23 -33.90 -7.48
N LYS A 40 3.87 -34.70 -8.49
CA LYS A 40 4.53 -35.99 -8.80
C LYS A 40 5.38 -35.82 -10.06
N GLY A 41 6.72 -35.87 -9.92
CA GLY A 41 7.65 -36.10 -11.04
C GLY A 41 8.66 -34.97 -11.34
N HIS A 42 9.63 -35.30 -12.20
CA HIS A 42 10.61 -34.37 -12.78
C HIS A 42 9.88 -33.33 -13.64
N GLY A 43 10.21 -32.04 -13.50
CA GLY A 43 9.47 -30.94 -14.11
C GLY A 43 9.37 -30.99 -15.64
N GLY A 44 10.23 -31.75 -16.30
CA GLY A 44 10.20 -32.00 -17.74
C GLY A 44 9.25 -33.12 -18.22
N LEU A 45 8.83 -34.04 -17.33
CA LEU A 45 8.00 -35.20 -17.72
C LEU A 45 6.49 -34.97 -17.58
N ASN A 46 6.10 -34.00 -16.75
CA ASN A 46 4.72 -33.52 -16.62
C ASN A 46 4.74 -31.99 -16.44
N PRO A 47 4.82 -31.20 -17.53
CA PRO A 47 4.76 -29.75 -17.44
C PRO A 47 3.33 -29.33 -17.08
N SER A 48 3.04 -29.29 -15.78
CA SER A 48 1.85 -28.60 -15.29
C SER A 48 2.16 -27.11 -15.19
N SER A 49 1.33 -26.28 -15.81
CA SER A 49 1.37 -24.82 -15.65
C SER A 49 0.98 -24.37 -14.22
N ASP A 50 0.43 -25.27 -13.42
CA ASP A 50 -0.12 -25.06 -12.07
C ASP A 50 0.88 -25.48 -10.96
N SER A 51 2.12 -24.99 -11.07
CA SER A 51 3.14 -25.18 -10.03
C SER A 51 2.88 -24.27 -8.83
N ALA A 52 3.46 -24.59 -7.65
CA ALA A 52 3.35 -23.73 -6.47
C ALA A 52 3.88 -22.31 -6.74
N ILE A 53 4.98 -22.19 -7.52
CA ILE A 53 5.54 -20.88 -7.92
C ILE A 53 4.58 -20.14 -8.87
N SER A 54 4.02 -20.83 -9.85
CA SER A 54 3.06 -20.23 -10.80
C SER A 54 1.84 -19.67 -10.07
N ARG A 55 1.27 -20.46 -9.15
CA ARG A 55 0.10 -20.07 -8.35
C ARG A 55 0.42 -18.89 -7.43
N LEU A 56 1.56 -18.92 -6.73
CA LEU A 56 1.97 -17.80 -5.89
C LEU A 56 2.17 -16.51 -6.69
N THR A 57 2.79 -16.61 -7.88
CA THR A 57 3.00 -15.46 -8.77
C THR A 57 1.68 -14.93 -9.31
N ALA A 58 0.73 -15.80 -9.66
CA ALA A 58 -0.61 -15.39 -10.07
C ALA A 58 -1.35 -14.65 -8.94
N PHE A 59 -1.29 -15.16 -7.71
CA PHE A 59 -1.84 -14.51 -6.53
C PHE A 59 -1.24 -13.10 -6.33
N ILE A 60 0.09 -12.97 -6.39
CA ILE A 60 0.76 -11.66 -6.27
C ILE A 60 0.24 -10.69 -7.33
N GLN A 61 0.17 -11.13 -8.59
CA GLN A 61 -0.30 -10.30 -9.70
C GLN A 61 -1.77 -9.88 -9.54
N GLU A 62 -2.64 -10.77 -9.08
CA GLU A 62 -4.05 -10.48 -8.88
C GLU A 62 -4.26 -9.51 -7.71
N VAL A 63 -3.51 -9.67 -6.62
CA VAL A 63 -3.50 -8.72 -5.50
C VAL A 63 -3.04 -7.33 -5.96
N GLU A 64 -1.99 -7.24 -6.77
CA GLU A 64 -1.51 -5.96 -7.29
C GLU A 64 -2.49 -5.30 -8.27
N LYS A 65 -3.18 -6.09 -9.11
CA LYS A 65 -4.14 -5.60 -10.11
C LYS A 65 -5.53 -5.31 -9.57
N SER A 66 -5.93 -5.93 -8.47
CA SER A 66 -7.29 -5.75 -7.91
C SER A 66 -7.54 -4.37 -7.32
N HIS A 67 -6.50 -3.54 -7.12
CA HIS A 67 -6.61 -2.18 -6.58
C HIS A 67 -7.53 -2.11 -5.34
N ILE A 68 -7.37 -3.07 -4.43
CA ILE A 68 -8.23 -3.33 -3.25
C ILE A 68 -8.52 -2.05 -2.46
N TYR A 69 -7.48 -1.22 -2.31
CA TYR A 69 -7.54 0.04 -1.58
C TYR A 69 -7.67 1.22 -2.52
N ARG A 70 -8.69 2.04 -2.28
CA ARG A 70 -8.84 3.33 -2.95
C ARG A 70 -8.23 4.40 -2.07
N SER A 71 -7.40 5.26 -2.65
CA SER A 71 -6.91 6.44 -1.92
C SER A 71 -8.10 7.30 -1.49
N SER A 72 -8.02 7.90 -0.32
CA SER A 72 -9.01 8.86 0.15
C SER A 72 -8.35 9.88 1.09
N PHE A 73 -9.00 11.02 1.23
CA PHE A 73 -8.62 11.98 2.27
C PHE A 73 -9.22 11.53 3.59
N ALA A 74 -8.41 10.92 4.44
CA ALA A 74 -8.78 10.68 5.83
C ALA A 74 -9.06 12.04 6.53
N PRO A 75 -9.99 12.09 7.50
CA PRO A 75 -10.31 13.32 8.25
C PRO A 75 -9.05 14.03 8.77
N GLU A 76 -8.09 13.29 9.30
CA GLU A 76 -6.84 13.81 9.88
C GLU A 76 -5.98 14.52 8.82
N VAL A 77 -5.93 13.96 7.60
CA VAL A 77 -5.22 14.56 6.47
C VAL A 77 -5.93 15.82 6.00
N LYS A 78 -7.28 15.83 5.97
CA LYS A 78 -8.06 17.03 5.61
C LYS A 78 -7.80 18.15 6.59
N GLU A 79 -7.91 17.88 7.88
CA GLU A 79 -7.69 18.86 8.94
C GLU A 79 -6.27 19.42 8.90
N THR A 80 -5.27 18.59 8.62
CA THR A 80 -3.89 19.07 8.41
C THR A 80 -3.84 20.15 7.33
N PHE A 81 -4.47 19.94 6.18
CA PHE A 81 -4.47 20.92 5.09
C PHE A 81 -5.33 22.16 5.38
N VAL A 82 -6.51 21.97 5.97
CA VAL A 82 -7.43 23.07 6.33
C VAL A 82 -6.79 23.98 7.38
N ALA A 83 -6.17 23.42 8.42
CA ALA A 83 -5.48 24.19 9.46
C ALA A 83 -4.30 25.00 8.90
N HIS A 84 -3.62 24.49 7.87
CA HIS A 84 -2.50 25.20 7.23
C HIS A 84 -2.96 26.21 6.16
N ALA A 85 -4.18 26.07 5.62
CA ALA A 85 -4.66 26.88 4.50
C ALA A 85 -4.53 28.41 4.71
N PRO A 86 -4.82 29.00 5.90
CA PRO A 86 -4.63 30.43 6.13
C PRO A 86 -3.19 30.93 5.95
N TYR A 87 -2.21 30.04 6.11
CA TYR A 87 -0.78 30.35 6.00
C TYR A 87 -0.20 30.03 4.62
N MET A 88 -0.98 29.41 3.73
CA MET A 88 -0.58 29.09 2.38
C MET A 88 -0.73 30.30 1.44
N SER A 89 0.15 30.43 0.46
CA SER A 89 -0.02 31.36 -0.65
C SER A 89 -1.10 30.90 -1.62
N PHE A 90 -1.73 31.84 -2.34
CA PHE A 90 -2.55 31.51 -3.50
C PHE A 90 -1.73 30.71 -4.54
N PRO A 91 -2.29 29.68 -5.20
CA PRO A 91 -3.66 29.17 -5.09
C PRO A 91 -3.89 28.09 -4.01
N TYR A 92 -2.85 27.71 -3.26
CA TYR A 92 -2.88 26.58 -2.35
C TYR A 92 -3.90 26.76 -1.21
N ASN A 93 -3.99 27.96 -0.63
CA ASN A 93 -4.97 28.28 0.41
C ASN A 93 -6.41 27.98 -0.03
N MET A 94 -6.78 28.34 -1.26
CA MET A 94 -8.11 28.13 -1.82
C MET A 94 -8.37 26.64 -2.06
N LEU A 95 -7.41 25.92 -2.64
CA LEU A 95 -7.56 24.49 -2.97
C LEU A 95 -7.62 23.62 -1.71
N PHE A 96 -6.66 23.79 -0.81
CA PHE A 96 -6.50 22.98 0.40
C PHE A 96 -7.44 23.39 1.53
N GLY A 97 -7.88 24.65 1.58
CA GLY A 97 -8.93 25.11 2.50
C GLY A 97 -10.33 24.63 2.12
N ASN A 98 -10.55 24.23 0.86
CA ASN A 98 -11.85 23.80 0.34
C ASN A 98 -11.77 22.40 -0.29
N LEU A 99 -11.10 21.46 0.38
CA LEU A 99 -10.94 20.07 -0.10
C LEU A 99 -12.27 19.34 -0.36
N GLY A 100 -13.39 19.78 0.22
CA GLY A 100 -14.71 19.26 -0.12
C GLY A 100 -15.11 19.53 -1.58
N VAL A 101 -14.68 20.67 -2.13
CA VAL A 101 -14.96 21.09 -3.52
C VAL A 101 -13.82 20.68 -4.45
N PHE A 102 -12.58 20.97 -4.07
CA PHE A 102 -11.41 20.74 -4.91
C PHE A 102 -10.77 19.36 -4.72
N GLY A 103 -11.26 18.53 -3.80
CA GLY A 103 -10.77 17.18 -3.56
C GLY A 103 -10.61 16.32 -4.81
N PRO A 104 -11.57 16.30 -5.76
CA PRO A 104 -11.44 15.57 -7.02
C PRO A 104 -10.27 16.02 -7.90
N VAL A 105 -9.84 17.27 -7.79
CA VAL A 105 -8.70 17.84 -8.54
C VAL A 105 -7.39 17.64 -7.79
N VAL A 106 -7.39 17.87 -6.47
CA VAL A 106 -6.20 17.79 -5.63
C VAL A 106 -5.75 16.35 -5.43
N LYS A 107 -6.69 15.40 -5.28
CA LYS A 107 -6.38 13.99 -5.00
C LYS A 107 -5.50 13.34 -6.08
N PRO A 108 -5.82 13.41 -7.40
CA PRO A 108 -4.95 12.85 -8.44
C PRO A 108 -3.55 13.45 -8.46
N ILE A 109 -3.41 14.75 -8.15
CA ILE A 109 -2.11 15.43 -8.10
C ILE A 109 -1.30 14.86 -6.92
N MET A 110 -1.91 14.77 -5.75
CA MET A 110 -1.26 14.20 -4.56
C MET A 110 -0.88 12.72 -4.75
N GLN A 111 -1.69 11.94 -5.47
CA GLN A 111 -1.36 10.54 -5.77
C GLN A 111 -0.10 10.39 -6.63
N ARG A 112 0.32 11.43 -7.37
CA ARG A 112 1.57 11.43 -8.15
C ARG A 112 2.81 11.76 -7.33
N ILE A 113 2.65 12.35 -6.14
CA ILE A 113 3.76 12.71 -5.25
C ILE A 113 3.92 11.58 -4.23
N PRO A 114 5.05 10.87 -4.16
CA PRO A 114 5.21 9.68 -3.32
C PRO A 114 4.83 9.90 -1.85
N GLN A 115 5.30 11.00 -1.26
CA GLN A 115 5.04 11.37 0.14
C GLN A 115 3.54 11.63 0.37
N ALA A 116 2.89 12.31 -0.57
CA ALA A 116 1.47 12.61 -0.47
C ALA A 116 0.59 11.38 -0.73
N LYS A 117 0.95 10.53 -1.70
CA LYS A 117 0.30 9.24 -1.95
C LYS A 117 0.32 8.36 -0.70
N ALA A 118 1.46 8.34 0.01
CA ALA A 118 1.62 7.62 1.25
C ALA A 118 0.73 8.15 2.38
N MET A 119 0.26 9.40 2.36
CA MET A 119 -0.73 9.89 3.32
C MET A 119 -2.16 9.43 2.99
N LEU A 120 -2.46 9.25 1.70
CA LEU A 120 -3.83 9.03 1.22
C LEU A 120 -4.26 7.56 1.09
N SER A 121 -3.32 6.62 1.12
CA SER A 121 -3.61 5.25 0.66
C SER A 121 -3.08 4.20 1.61
N THR A 122 -3.89 3.19 1.90
CA THR A 122 -3.40 1.89 2.36
C THR A 122 -2.61 1.22 1.23
N SER A 123 -1.49 0.58 1.55
CA SER A 123 -0.60 -0.02 0.54
C SER A 123 -0.24 -1.46 0.89
N ILE A 124 -0.22 -2.31 -0.13
CA ILE A 124 0.35 -3.67 -0.09
C ILE A 124 1.70 -3.65 -0.82
N SER A 125 2.66 -4.39 -0.29
CA SER A 125 3.92 -4.70 -0.97
C SER A 125 4.34 -6.12 -0.62
N PHE A 126 4.94 -6.84 -1.57
CA PHE A 126 5.56 -8.14 -1.32
C PHE A 126 7.06 -7.95 -1.14
N THR A 127 7.62 -8.41 -0.02
CA THR A 127 8.99 -8.10 0.38
C THR A 127 9.97 -9.27 0.24
N THR A 128 9.46 -10.51 0.15
CA THR A 128 10.26 -11.72 0.00
C THR A 128 9.59 -12.67 -0.98
N ILE A 129 10.34 -13.58 -1.59
CA ILE A 129 9.79 -14.70 -2.36
C ILE A 129 10.73 -15.89 -2.25
N PHE A 130 10.20 -17.07 -1.94
CA PHE A 130 10.93 -18.33 -1.82
C PHE A 130 10.17 -19.44 -2.55
N GLY A 131 10.91 -20.37 -3.17
CA GLY A 131 10.33 -21.54 -3.84
C GLY A 131 11.38 -22.35 -4.60
N GLY A 132 11.22 -23.66 -4.62
CA GLY A 132 12.16 -24.59 -5.27
C GLY A 132 13.44 -24.83 -4.46
N THR A 133 14.40 -25.51 -5.08
CA THR A 133 15.73 -25.77 -4.50
C THR A 133 16.82 -25.46 -5.53
N HIS A 134 17.99 -25.01 -5.04
CA HIS A 134 19.18 -24.84 -5.86
C HIS A 134 19.93 -26.16 -6.12
N GLU A 135 19.70 -27.19 -5.30
CA GLU A 135 20.40 -28.48 -5.40
C GLU A 135 19.95 -29.29 -6.61
N ASP A 136 18.65 -29.26 -6.92
CA ASP A 136 18.07 -29.89 -8.12
C ASP A 136 17.01 -28.97 -8.74
N PRO A 137 17.42 -28.03 -9.63
CA PRO A 137 16.51 -27.07 -10.25
C PRO A 137 15.57 -27.69 -11.29
N GLN A 138 15.69 -29.00 -11.58
CA GLN A 138 14.79 -29.70 -12.51
C GLN A 138 13.52 -30.21 -11.82
N ILE A 139 13.50 -30.23 -10.49
CA ILE A 139 12.35 -30.63 -9.70
C ILE A 139 11.45 -29.41 -9.46
N GLN A 140 10.17 -29.55 -9.76
CA GLN A 140 9.19 -28.50 -9.49
C GLN A 140 9.03 -28.27 -7.98
N ALA A 141 8.97 -26.99 -7.61
CA ALA A 141 8.69 -26.58 -6.24
C ALA A 141 7.34 -27.12 -5.76
N LYS A 142 7.35 -27.88 -4.66
CA LYS A 142 6.14 -28.33 -3.98
C LYS A 142 5.47 -27.20 -3.21
N GLU A 143 6.28 -26.27 -2.70
CA GLU A 143 5.83 -25.11 -1.94
C GLU A 143 6.58 -23.86 -2.39
N ALA A 144 5.87 -22.73 -2.33
CA ALA A 144 6.43 -21.40 -2.51
C ALA A 144 5.80 -20.45 -1.49
N GLU A 145 6.56 -19.49 -0.99
CA GLU A 145 6.09 -18.52 -0.01
C GLU A 145 6.54 -17.08 -0.30
N THR A 146 5.75 -16.11 0.15
CA THR A 146 6.07 -14.68 0.10
C THR A 146 5.59 -13.99 1.36
N THR A 147 6.30 -12.93 1.76
CA THR A 147 5.85 -12.02 2.82
C THR A 147 5.09 -10.85 2.19
N MET A 148 3.79 -10.78 2.47
CA MET A 148 2.95 -9.64 2.16
C MET A 148 3.01 -8.65 3.31
N PHE A 149 3.49 -7.44 3.03
CA PHE A 149 3.53 -6.32 3.96
C PHE A 149 2.40 -5.34 3.64
N LEU A 150 1.51 -5.14 4.61
CA LEU A 150 0.34 -4.29 4.50
C LEU A 150 0.45 -3.11 5.47
N ARG A 151 0.34 -1.90 4.92
CA ARG A 151 0.41 -0.64 5.68
C ARG A 151 -0.94 0.07 5.63
N CYS A 152 -1.78 -0.15 6.64
CA CYS A 152 -3.16 0.34 6.66
C CYS A 152 -3.29 1.71 7.30
N VAL A 153 -4.17 2.53 6.70
CA VAL A 153 -4.63 3.78 7.32
C VAL A 153 -5.60 3.47 8.45
N ARG A 154 -6.58 2.58 8.25
CA ARG A 154 -7.54 2.20 9.30
C ARG A 154 -7.67 0.69 9.44
N GLU A 155 -8.12 0.26 10.61
CA GLU A 155 -8.41 -1.14 10.88
C GLU A 155 -9.55 -1.68 10.01
N ASP A 156 -10.57 -0.87 9.71
CA ASP A 156 -11.64 -1.26 8.80
C ASP A 156 -11.12 -1.57 7.39
N ASP A 157 -10.12 -0.81 6.91
CA ASP A 157 -9.46 -1.08 5.63
C ASP A 157 -8.74 -2.44 5.70
N LEU A 158 -8.04 -2.72 6.80
CA LEU A 158 -7.36 -4.01 7.01
C LEU A 158 -8.32 -5.18 6.88
N LEU A 159 -9.44 -5.15 7.61
CA LEU A 159 -10.39 -6.26 7.63
C LEU A 159 -11.04 -6.47 6.26
N ALA A 160 -11.57 -5.41 5.65
CA ALA A 160 -12.19 -5.48 4.33
C ALA A 160 -11.20 -5.87 3.22
N GLY A 161 -9.95 -5.44 3.36
CA GLY A 161 -8.88 -5.80 2.43
C GLY A 161 -8.50 -7.28 2.54
N LEU A 162 -8.35 -7.80 3.76
CA LEU A 162 -8.05 -9.22 3.99
C LEU A 162 -9.15 -10.15 3.47
N GLU A 163 -10.42 -9.79 3.61
CA GLU A 163 -11.52 -10.56 3.03
C GLU A 163 -11.40 -10.67 1.51
N LYS A 164 -11.11 -9.56 0.83
CA LYS A 164 -10.90 -9.55 -0.62
C LYS A 164 -9.65 -10.33 -1.04
N ILE A 165 -8.56 -10.22 -0.29
CA ILE A 165 -7.32 -10.97 -0.56
C ILE A 165 -7.55 -12.47 -0.40
N LYS A 166 -8.28 -12.90 0.64
CA LYS A 166 -8.63 -14.30 0.85
C LYS A 166 -9.55 -14.88 -0.21
N ALA A 167 -10.29 -14.03 -0.93
CA ALA A 167 -11.13 -14.43 -2.05
C ALA A 167 -10.37 -14.61 -3.38
N ILE A 168 -9.08 -14.24 -3.42
CA ILE A 168 -8.19 -14.50 -4.56
C ILE A 168 -7.61 -15.91 -4.39
N ASP A 169 -7.93 -16.80 -5.34
CA ASP A 169 -7.52 -18.22 -5.37
C ASP A 169 -6.15 -18.42 -6.03
#